data_AF-A0A164M3B6-F1
#
_entry.id   AF-A0A164M3B6-F1
#
_cell.length_a   1.000
_cell.length_b   1.000
_cell.length_c   1.000
_cell.angle_alpha   90.00
_cell.angle_beta   90.00
_cell.angle_gamma   90.00
#
_symmetry.space_group_name_H-M   'P 1'
#
loop_
_entity.id
_entity.type
_entity.pdbx_description
1 polymer ?
#
loop_
_entity_poly.entity_id
_entity_poly.type
_entity_poly.pdbx_seq_one_letter_code
_entity_poly.pdbx_strand_id
1 'polypeptide(L)'
;MSHSKSPESIYDNPGLYPSAFPWLFPYGLGGLPPKRKKGDKHVAEFTRRKQLLLYHDKRFQLDHWYPLVSFNHFQIKSTVKTGFLVADRANFPNTVKRLQSLDRSVLQSITERYANGERVVPSTPAEKLCFDVLKDLGHISSHIPGSMGTKS
;
A
#
# COMPACT_ATOMS: atom_id res chain seq x y z
N MET A 1 20.13 -24.78 0.21
CA MET A 1 19.10 -23.77 -0.11
C MET A 1 19.49 -23.19 -1.47
N SER A 2 18.74 -23.52 -2.53
CA SER A 2 19.05 -23.03 -3.88
C SER A 2 18.45 -21.63 -4.04
N HIS A 3 19.29 -20.61 -4.20
CA HIS A 3 18.83 -19.26 -4.51
C HIS A 3 18.40 -19.22 -5.98
N SER A 4 17.08 -19.27 -6.21
CA SER A 4 16.51 -18.97 -7.53
C SER A 4 16.95 -17.57 -7.95
N LYS A 5 17.45 -17.43 -9.18
CA LYS A 5 17.80 -16.11 -9.77
C LYS A 5 16.58 -15.19 -9.90
N SER A 6 15.38 -15.76 -9.89
CA SER A 6 14.13 -15.02 -9.97
C SER A 6 13.56 -14.79 -8.57
N PRO A 7 13.22 -13.53 -8.19
CA PRO A 7 12.57 -13.24 -6.93
C PRO A 7 11.19 -13.91 -6.86
N GLU A 8 10.84 -14.48 -5.71
CA GLU A 8 9.52 -15.10 -5.52
C GLU A 8 8.42 -14.06 -5.31
N SER A 9 7.24 -14.30 -5.91
CA SER A 9 6.09 -13.42 -5.76
C SER A 9 5.52 -13.47 -4.35
N ILE A 10 5.17 -12.31 -3.80
CA ILE A 10 4.49 -12.21 -2.50
C ILE A 10 2.98 -12.43 -2.59
N TYR A 11 2.35 -12.31 -3.77
CA TYR A 11 0.89 -12.18 -3.91
C TYR A 11 0.14 -13.52 -3.85
N ASP A 12 0.67 -14.58 -4.46
CA ASP A 12 0.01 -15.90 -4.55
C ASP A 12 0.97 -17.07 -4.27
N ASN A 13 1.90 -16.86 -3.32
CA ASN A 13 2.85 -17.89 -2.92
C ASN A 13 2.61 -18.36 -1.48
N PRO A 14 1.75 -19.37 -1.27
CA PRO A 14 1.50 -19.92 0.06
C PRO A 14 2.72 -20.63 0.68
N GLY A 15 3.72 -20.97 -0.13
CA GLY A 15 4.97 -21.60 0.29
C GLY A 15 6.03 -20.62 0.79
N LEU A 16 5.87 -19.31 0.50
CA LEU A 16 6.87 -18.28 0.78
C LEU A 16 7.25 -18.17 2.26
N TYR A 17 6.25 -18.15 3.15
CA TYR A 17 6.52 -18.01 4.59
C TYR A 17 7.07 -19.31 5.21
N PRO A 18 6.54 -20.50 4.86
CA PRO A 18 7.14 -21.74 5.32
C PRO A 18 8.57 -21.98 4.81
N SER A 19 8.91 -21.51 3.61
CA SER A 19 10.29 -21.61 3.09
C SER A 19 11.23 -20.58 3.74
N ALA A 20 10.75 -19.36 4.02
CA ALA A 20 11.55 -18.31 4.64
C ALA A 20 11.74 -18.49 6.16
N PHE A 21 10.75 -19.10 6.85
CA PHE A 21 10.74 -19.29 8.31
C PHE A 21 10.47 -20.76 8.68
N PRO A 22 11.30 -21.73 8.25
CA PRO A 22 11.04 -23.15 8.48
C PRO A 22 10.93 -23.51 9.97
N TRP A 23 11.58 -22.75 10.86
CA TRP A 23 11.48 -22.93 12.31
C TRP A 23 10.11 -22.50 12.89
N LEU A 24 9.41 -21.57 12.25
CA LEU A 24 8.04 -21.19 12.62
C LEU A 24 6.99 -22.09 11.97
N PHE A 25 7.33 -22.71 10.83
CA PHE A 25 6.46 -23.59 10.06
C PHE A 25 7.10 -24.99 9.89
N PRO A 26 7.21 -25.79 10.96
CA PRO A 26 7.97 -27.05 10.94
C PRO A 26 7.46 -28.08 9.91
N TYR A 27 6.21 -27.98 9.49
CA TYR A 27 5.61 -28.86 8.48
C TYR A 27 5.62 -28.28 7.06
N GLY A 28 6.19 -27.09 6.84
CA GLY A 28 6.14 -26.44 5.53
C GLY A 28 4.74 -25.94 5.12
N LEU A 29 3.79 -25.90 6.06
CA LEU A 29 2.38 -25.59 5.81
C LEU A 29 1.94 -24.34 6.57
N GLY A 30 0.86 -23.71 6.11
CA GLY A 30 0.19 -22.64 6.84
C GLY A 30 0.74 -21.23 6.64
N GLY A 31 1.43 -20.99 5.53
CA GLY A 31 1.90 -19.67 5.11
C GLY A 31 0.81 -18.67 4.72
N LEU A 32 1.27 -17.53 4.18
CA LEU A 32 0.45 -16.39 3.77
C LEU A 32 0.63 -16.13 2.26
N PRO A 33 -0.44 -16.04 1.45
CA PRO A 33 -1.84 -16.30 1.82
C PRO A 33 -2.10 -17.80 2.10
N PRO A 34 -3.12 -18.16 2.89
CA PRO A 34 -3.44 -19.56 3.16
C PRO A 34 -3.81 -20.30 1.86
N LYS A 35 -3.27 -21.51 1.65
CA LYS A 35 -3.72 -22.41 0.57
C LYS A 35 -5.21 -22.67 0.77
N ARG A 36 -6.01 -22.37 -0.25
CA ARG A 36 -7.45 -22.68 -0.25
C ARG A 36 -7.67 -24.02 -0.94
N LYS A 37 -8.38 -24.93 -0.28
CA LYS A 37 -8.96 -26.11 -0.92
C LYS A 37 -10.42 -25.83 -1.29
N LYS A 38 -10.95 -26.59 -2.25
CA LYS A 38 -12.35 -26.50 -2.65
C LYS A 38 -13.24 -26.85 -1.44
N GLY A 39 -14.04 -25.89 -0.97
CA GLY A 39 -14.89 -26.03 0.21
C GLY A 39 -14.40 -25.32 1.48
N ASP A 40 -13.17 -24.79 1.49
CA ASP A 40 -12.66 -24.05 2.65
C ASP A 40 -13.35 -22.69 2.82
N LYS A 41 -13.65 -22.32 4.07
CA LYS A 41 -14.10 -20.96 4.40
C LYS A 41 -13.00 -19.96 4.07
N HIS A 42 -13.36 -18.88 3.38
CA HIS A 42 -12.43 -17.81 3.09
C HIS A 42 -11.96 -17.13 4.38
N VAL A 43 -10.67 -17.26 4.69
CA VAL A 43 -10.03 -16.50 5.78
C VAL A 43 -9.26 -15.34 5.16
N ALA A 44 -9.63 -14.12 5.56
CA ALA A 44 -8.92 -12.92 5.13
C ALA A 44 -7.45 -12.96 5.60
N GLU A 45 -6.54 -12.46 4.75
CA GLU A 45 -5.10 -12.49 5.01
C GLU A 45 -4.74 -11.74 6.31
N PHE A 46 -5.42 -10.63 6.61
CA PHE A 46 -5.26 -9.89 7.86
C PHE A 46 -5.62 -10.73 9.09
N THR A 47 -6.76 -11.43 9.06
CA THR A 47 -7.20 -12.32 10.13
C THR A 47 -6.18 -13.43 10.37
N ARG A 48 -5.66 -14.03 9.29
CA ARG A 48 -4.65 -15.08 9.38
C ARG A 48 -3.33 -14.57 9.97
N ARG A 49 -2.87 -13.38 9.58
CA ARG A 49 -1.69 -12.73 10.17
C ARG A 49 -1.87 -12.48 11.66
N LYS A 50 -3.03 -11.97 12.07
CA LYS A 50 -3.39 -11.76 13.47
C LYS A 50 -3.37 -13.08 14.26
N GLN A 51 -3.92 -14.16 13.70
CA GLN A 51 -3.89 -15.49 14.33
C GLN A 51 -2.47 -16.03 14.51
N LEU A 52 -1.57 -15.80 13.55
CA LEU A 52 -0.17 -16.22 13.64
C LEU A 52 0.57 -15.39 14.70
N LEU A 53 0.39 -14.06 14.72
CA LEU A 53 1.00 -13.20 15.74
C LEU A 53 0.47 -13.49 17.16
N LEU A 54 -0.81 -13.84 17.29
CA LEU A 54 -1.44 -14.20 18.56
C LEU A 54 -1.46 -15.71 18.82
N TYR A 55 -0.53 -16.45 18.20
CA TYR A 55 -0.44 -17.89 18.40
C TYR A 55 -0.05 -18.22 19.85
N HIS A 56 -0.52 -19.37 20.34
CA HIS A 56 -0.49 -19.73 21.77
C HIS A 56 0.90 -19.60 22.43
N ASP A 57 1.95 -20.09 21.77
CA ASP A 57 3.33 -20.08 22.29
C ASP A 57 4.10 -18.79 21.97
N LYS A 58 3.44 -17.78 21.36
CA LYS A 58 4.01 -16.49 20.94
C LYS A 58 5.24 -16.58 20.04
N ARG A 59 5.59 -17.74 19.47
CA ARG A 59 6.82 -17.91 18.67
C ARG A 59 6.91 -16.96 17.48
N PHE A 60 5.77 -16.71 16.83
CA PHE A 60 5.69 -15.76 15.71
C PHE A 60 5.81 -14.31 16.16
N GLN A 61 5.40 -13.99 17.39
CA GLN A 61 5.49 -12.65 17.95
C GLN A 61 6.92 -12.33 18.41
N LEU A 62 7.60 -13.33 18.98
CA LEU A 62 8.95 -13.19 19.55
C LEU A 62 10.06 -13.39 18.52
N ASP A 63 9.76 -13.97 17.36
CA ASP A 63 10.71 -14.05 16.27
C ASP A 63 11.16 -12.65 15.83
N HIS A 64 12.47 -12.47 15.70
CA HIS A 64 13.07 -11.16 15.44
C HIS A 64 12.62 -10.55 14.10
N TRP A 65 12.37 -11.38 13.08
CA TRP A 65 12.15 -10.93 11.71
C TRP A 65 10.71 -11.08 11.24
N TYR A 66 10.00 -12.08 11.74
CA TYR A 66 8.67 -12.42 11.26
C TYR A 66 7.65 -11.27 11.37
N PRO A 67 7.51 -10.56 12.50
CA PRO A 67 6.58 -9.43 12.60
C PRO A 67 6.91 -8.33 11.58
N LEU A 68 8.20 -8.00 11.43
CA LEU A 68 8.66 -6.96 10.50
C LEU A 68 8.38 -7.34 9.04
N VAL A 69 8.83 -8.52 8.61
CA VAL A 69 8.66 -9.01 7.24
C VAL A 69 7.18 -9.20 6.91
N SER A 70 6.42 -9.77 7.85
CA SER A 70 4.99 -9.97 7.65
C SER A 70 4.26 -8.63 7.50
N PHE A 71 4.53 -7.65 8.36
CA PHE A 71 3.89 -6.35 8.28
C PHE A 71 4.27 -5.58 7.01
N ASN A 72 5.55 -5.56 6.64
CA ASN A 72 6.00 -4.92 5.41
C ASN A 72 5.31 -5.51 4.16
N HIS A 73 5.29 -6.84 4.03
CA HIS A 73 4.56 -7.51 2.95
C HIS A 73 3.07 -7.19 2.96
N PHE A 74 2.46 -7.06 4.14
CA PHE A 74 1.06 -6.65 4.26
C PHE A 74 0.84 -5.20 3.77
N GLN A 75 1.71 -4.27 4.13
CA GLN A 75 1.66 -2.88 3.68
C GLN A 75 1.82 -2.79 2.15
N ILE A 76 2.85 -3.42 1.58
CA ILE A 76 3.08 -3.42 0.12
C ILE A 76 1.84 -3.95 -0.61
N LYS A 77 1.29 -5.09 -0.17
CA LYS A 77 0.08 -5.66 -0.76
C LYS A 77 -1.13 -4.74 -0.65
N SER A 78 -1.30 -4.07 0.49
CA SER A 78 -2.43 -3.17 0.73
C SER A 78 -2.31 -1.91 -0.12
N THR A 79 -1.13 -1.31 -0.21
CA THR A 79 -0.86 -0.13 -1.05
C THR A 79 -1.11 -0.42 -2.52
N VAL A 80 -0.68 -1.57 -3.04
CA VAL A 80 -0.93 -1.94 -4.45
C VAL A 80 -2.41 -2.15 -4.71
N LYS A 81 -3.14 -2.82 -3.81
CA LYS A 81 -4.60 -2.98 -3.93
C LYS A 81 -5.34 -1.64 -3.90
N THR A 82 -4.96 -0.74 -3.01
CA THR A 82 -5.56 0.59 -2.92
C THR A 82 -5.20 1.43 -4.15
N GLY A 83 -3.95 1.42 -4.62
CA GLY A 83 -3.54 2.11 -5.84
C GLY A 83 -4.32 1.62 -7.07
N PHE A 84 -4.51 0.30 -7.19
CA PHE A 84 -5.36 -0.28 -8.22
C PHE A 84 -6.82 0.18 -8.08
N LEU A 85 -7.42 0.08 -6.89
CA LEU A 85 -8.80 0.54 -6.66
C LEU A 85 -8.98 2.04 -6.90
N VAL A 86 -8.00 2.88 -6.56
CA VAL A 86 -8.01 4.32 -6.82
C VAL A 86 -7.94 4.60 -8.33
N ALA A 87 -7.10 3.87 -9.06
CA ALA A 87 -7.03 3.97 -10.52
C ALA A 87 -8.31 3.47 -11.20
N ASP A 88 -8.92 2.40 -10.69
CA ASP A 88 -10.10 1.76 -11.27
C ASP A 88 -11.40 2.53 -11.05
N ARG A 89 -11.62 3.20 -9.90
CA ARG A 89 -13.00 3.45 -9.46
C ARG A 89 -13.75 4.65 -10.04
N ALA A 90 -13.14 5.76 -10.46
CA ALA A 90 -13.95 6.88 -10.99
C ALA A 90 -13.18 8.01 -11.69
N ASN A 91 -12.00 8.39 -11.20
CA ASN A 91 -11.42 9.67 -11.56
C ASN A 91 -10.13 9.59 -12.37
N PHE A 92 -9.50 8.42 -12.52
CA PHE A 92 -8.21 8.33 -13.21
C PHE A 92 -8.21 8.95 -14.63
N PRO A 93 -9.21 8.70 -15.52
CA PRO A 93 -9.24 9.35 -16.82
C PRO A 93 -9.41 10.87 -16.74
N ASN A 94 -10.19 11.35 -15.77
CA ASN A 94 -10.44 12.78 -15.56
C ASN A 94 -9.25 13.48 -14.90
N THR A 95 -8.57 12.83 -13.96
CA THR A 95 -7.34 13.34 -13.33
C THR A 95 -6.22 13.41 -14.36
N VAL A 96 -6.06 12.41 -15.24
CA VAL A 96 -5.08 12.46 -16.34
C VAL A 96 -5.40 13.58 -17.33
N LYS A 97 -6.67 13.76 -17.73
CA LYS A 97 -7.09 14.87 -18.59
C LYS A 97 -6.85 16.23 -17.93
N ARG A 98 -7.19 16.39 -16.65
CA ARG A 98 -6.94 17.61 -15.88
C ARG A 98 -5.45 17.89 -15.76
N LEU A 99 -4.62 16.86 -15.54
CA LEU A 99 -3.17 16.97 -15.49
C LEU A 99 -2.57 17.46 -16.81
N GLN A 100 -3.11 16.98 -17.94
CA GLN A 100 -2.69 17.40 -19.28
C GLN A 100 -3.13 18.83 -19.63
N SER A 101 -4.26 19.30 -19.08
CA SER A 101 -4.75 20.67 -19.28
C SER A 101 -4.11 21.72 -18.35
N LEU A 102 -3.20 21.32 -17.46
CA LEU A 102 -2.55 22.25 -16.53
C LEU A 102 -1.56 23.15 -17.27
N ASP A 103 -1.71 24.45 -17.07
CA ASP A 103 -0.73 25.44 -17.50
C ASP A 103 0.50 25.36 -16.59
N ARG A 104 1.62 24.88 -17.15
CA ARG A 104 2.89 24.69 -16.43
C ARG A 104 3.44 26.00 -15.86
N SER A 105 3.13 27.13 -16.51
CA SER A 105 3.58 28.45 -16.04
C SER A 105 2.90 28.86 -14.72
N VAL A 106 1.63 28.50 -14.56
CA VAL A 106 0.84 28.76 -13.34
C VAL A 106 1.27 27.83 -12.20
N LEU A 107 1.58 26.57 -12.50
CA LEU A 107 2.14 25.64 -11.52
C LEU A 107 3.48 26.11 -10.98
N GLN A 108 4.34 26.60 -11.87
CA GLN A 108 5.66 27.11 -11.51
C GLN A 108 5.54 28.34 -10.60
N SER A 109 4.67 29.29 -10.93
CA SER A 109 4.46 30.49 -10.10
C SER A 109 3.85 30.16 -8.73
N ILE A 110 2.93 29.19 -8.64
CA ILE A 110 2.40 28.69 -7.37
C ILE A 110 3.53 28.06 -6.54
N THR A 111 4.38 27.24 -7.16
CA THR A 111 5.46 26.52 -6.47
C THR A 111 6.52 27.49 -5.93
N GLU A 112 6.87 28.53 -6.71
CA GLU A 112 7.78 29.59 -6.29
C GLU A 112 7.20 30.39 -5.11
N ARG A 113 5.90 30.72 -5.13
CA ARG A 113 5.22 31.39 -4.00
C ARG A 113 5.14 30.52 -2.74
N TYR A 114 4.90 29.22 -2.90
CA TYR A 114 4.95 28.27 -1.79
C TYR A 114 6.35 28.12 -1.20
N ALA A 115 7.39 28.08 -2.04
CA ALA A 115 8.79 28.03 -1.59
C ALA A 115 9.19 29.30 -0.82
N ASN A 116 8.61 30.45 -1.18
CA ASN A 116 8.80 31.71 -0.47
C ASN A 116 7.95 31.83 0.82
N GLY A 117 7.19 30.80 1.19
CA GLY A 117 6.40 30.75 2.43
C GLY A 117 5.09 31.53 2.36
N GLU A 118 4.64 31.95 1.18
CA GLU A 118 3.38 32.68 1.02
C GLU A 118 2.16 31.76 1.17
N ARG A 119 1.11 32.28 1.82
CA ARG A 119 -0.19 31.61 1.87
C ARG A 119 -0.94 31.85 0.56
N VAL A 120 -0.74 30.96 -0.41
CA VAL A 120 -1.36 31.06 -1.74
C VAL A 120 -2.85 30.74 -1.66
N VAL A 121 -3.70 31.76 -1.78
CA VAL A 121 -5.15 31.60 -2.00
C VAL A 121 -5.38 31.65 -3.51
N PRO A 122 -6.00 30.62 -4.13
CA PRO A 122 -6.21 30.60 -5.57
C PRO A 122 -7.23 31.69 -5.97
N SER A 123 -6.78 32.68 -6.72
CA SER A 123 -7.60 33.81 -7.17
C SER A 123 -8.08 33.61 -8.60
N THR A 124 -7.24 33.02 -9.46
CA THR A 124 -7.57 32.80 -10.87
C THR A 124 -8.25 31.44 -11.13
N PRO A 125 -9.06 31.31 -12.18
CA PRO A 125 -9.67 30.03 -12.55
C PRO A 125 -8.62 28.94 -12.86
N ALA A 126 -7.45 29.31 -13.38
CA ALA A 126 -6.35 28.38 -13.63
C ALA A 126 -5.66 27.91 -12.33
N GLU A 127 -5.47 28.79 -11.35
CA GLU A 127 -4.96 28.40 -10.02
C GLU A 127 -5.94 27.48 -9.30
N LYS A 128 -7.25 27.76 -9.36
CA LYS A 128 -8.28 26.90 -8.76
C LYS A 128 -8.21 25.47 -9.31
N LEU A 129 -8.00 25.33 -10.62
CA LEU A 129 -7.81 24.01 -11.26
C LEU A 129 -6.54 23.31 -10.77
N CYS A 130 -5.43 24.03 -10.57
CA CYS A 130 -4.21 23.45 -10.00
C CYS A 130 -4.43 22.93 -8.58
N PHE A 131 -5.12 23.72 -7.74
CA PHE A 131 -5.44 23.34 -6.37
C PHE A 131 -6.40 22.16 -6.27
N ASP A 132 -7.39 22.07 -7.17
CA ASP A 132 -8.27 20.91 -7.24
C ASP A 132 -7.50 19.62 -7.58
N VAL A 133 -6.54 19.69 -8.52
CA VAL A 133 -5.69 18.54 -8.87
C VAL A 133 -4.79 18.14 -7.70
N LEU A 134 -4.19 19.10 -7.01
CA LEU A 134 -3.41 18.85 -5.79
C LEU A 134 -4.26 18.22 -4.67
N LYS A 135 -5.52 18.64 -4.54
CA LYS A 135 -6.48 18.07 -3.59
C LYS A 135 -6.89 16.64 -3.97
N ASP A 136 -7.12 16.38 -5.25
CA ASP A 136 -7.41 15.03 -5.76
C ASP A 136 -6.22 14.09 -5.49
N LEU A 137 -4.99 14.54 -5.77
CA LEU A 137 -3.75 13.82 -5.45
C LEU A 137 -3.56 13.62 -3.93
N GLY A 138 -3.85 14.64 -3.12
CA GLY A 138 -3.77 14.57 -1.66
C GLY A 138 -4.77 13.59 -1.06
N HIS A 139 -6.00 13.53 -1.59
CA HIS A 139 -7.03 12.57 -1.19
C HIS A 139 -6.65 11.13 -1.55
N ILE A 140 -5.94 10.93 -2.67
CA ILE A 140 -5.36 9.63 -3.03
C ILE A 140 -4.26 9.25 -2.04
N SER A 141 -3.41 10.19 -1.65
CA SER A 141 -2.32 9.96 -0.69
C SER A 141 -2.81 9.69 0.74
N SER A 142 -3.97 10.20 1.16
CA SER A 142 -4.50 10.00 2.52
C SER A 142 -5.06 8.60 2.77
N HIS A 143 -5.41 7.87 1.71
CA HIS A 143 -5.86 6.47 1.78
C HIS A 143 -4.71 5.44 1.90
N ILE A 144 -3.45 5.90 1.92
CA ILE A 144 -2.26 5.08 2.17
C ILE A 144 -2.11 4.91 3.69
N PRO A 145 -2.22 3.69 4.25
CA PRO A 145 -1.99 3.46 5.68
C PRO A 145 -0.55 3.85 6.06
N GLY A 146 -0.39 4.88 6.90
CA GLY A 146 0.92 5.40 7.31
C GLY A 146 1.41 6.63 6.56
N SER A 147 0.61 7.23 5.67
CA SER A 147 0.91 8.59 5.18
C SER A 147 0.59 9.64 6.25
N MET A 148 1.23 10.81 6.16
CA MET A 148 1.03 11.96 7.06
C MET A 148 -0.44 12.39 7.24
N GLY A 149 -1.37 11.90 6.41
CA GLY A 149 -2.81 12.13 6.52
C GLY A 149 -3.57 11.19 7.47
N THR A 150 -2.93 10.19 8.09
CA THR A 150 -3.57 9.24 9.03
C THR A 150 -3.37 9.60 10.50
N LYS A 151 -3.31 10.90 10.82
CA LYS A 151 -3.40 11.38 12.21
C LYS A 151 -4.72 12.10 12.42
N SER A 152 -5.67 11.39 13.01
CA SER A 152 -6.79 11.93 13.78
C SER A 152 -7.18 10.89 14.82
#